data_AF-A0A1V5BNN9-F1
#
_entry.id   AF-A0A1V5BNN9-F1
#
_cell.length_a   1.000
_cell.length_b   1.000
_cell.length_c   1.000
_cell.angle_alpha   90.00
_cell.angle_beta   90.00
_cell.angle_gamma   90.00
#
_symmetry.space_group_name_H-M   'P 1'
#
loop_
_entity.id
_entity.type
_entity.pdbx_description
1 polymer ?
#
loop_
_entity_poly.entity_id
_entity_poly.type
_entity_poly.pdbx_seq_one_letter_code
_entity_poly.pdbx_strand_id
1 'polypeptide(L)'
;MVKSNRIWFMQHDSFSWLIGGSDFQYAQSVKKSALFMNGTLNQWVNSFDDQKRELFVNTLFQIIQATNAKTFYDLTGDWPQKAVAVLGAIRGIDDETRKFVFQTIRALFALAVKNIREMGSENS
;
A
#
# COMPACT_ATOMS: atom_id res chain seq x y z
N MET A 1 -1.04 10.59 -16.24
CA MET A 1 -1.57 9.31 -15.70
C MET A 1 -2.97 9.10 -16.25
N VAL A 2 -3.35 7.84 -16.53
CA VAL A 2 -4.72 7.50 -16.96
C VAL A 2 -5.67 7.79 -15.80
N LYS A 3 -6.81 8.44 -16.08
CA LYS A 3 -7.88 8.62 -15.11
C LYS A 3 -8.38 7.25 -14.71
N SER A 4 -8.30 6.96 -13.43
CA SER A 4 -8.94 5.83 -12.80
C SER A 4 -10.10 6.34 -11.94
N ASN A 5 -11.18 5.57 -11.84
CA ASN A 5 -12.22 5.82 -10.84
C ASN A 5 -11.76 5.44 -9.41
N ARG A 6 -10.58 4.83 -9.27
CA ARG A 6 -9.90 4.60 -8.01
C ARG A 6 -8.90 5.72 -7.74
N ILE A 7 -8.49 5.85 -6.48
CA ILE A 7 -7.47 6.81 -6.08
C ILE A 7 -6.28 6.10 -5.45
N TRP A 8 -5.15 6.79 -5.33
CA TRP A 8 -3.96 6.26 -4.67
C TRP A 8 -3.25 5.15 -5.45
N PHE A 9 -2.54 4.23 -4.77
CA PHE A 9 -1.91 3.05 -5.40
C PHE A 9 -2.91 2.22 -6.22
N MET A 10 -4.21 2.29 -5.90
CA MET A 10 -5.24 1.60 -6.68
C MET A 10 -5.44 2.16 -8.09
N GLN A 11 -4.88 3.33 -8.42
CA GLN A 11 -4.87 3.84 -9.80
C GLN A 11 -4.06 2.96 -10.76
N HIS A 12 -3.24 2.04 -10.24
CA HIS A 12 -2.50 1.05 -11.04
C HIS A 12 -3.35 -0.18 -11.43
N ASP A 13 -4.60 -0.30 -10.96
CA ASP A 13 -5.54 -1.32 -11.46
C ASP A 13 -5.99 -0.94 -12.88
N SER A 14 -5.51 -1.66 -13.90
CA SER A 14 -5.82 -1.38 -15.31
C SER A 14 -7.31 -1.54 -15.65
N PHE A 15 -8.07 -2.33 -14.89
CA PHE A 15 -9.52 -2.46 -15.06
C PHE A 15 -10.31 -1.27 -14.51
N SER A 16 -9.66 -0.40 -13.74
CA SER A 16 -10.25 0.83 -13.22
C SER A 16 -10.05 2.05 -14.12
N TRP A 17 -9.30 1.89 -15.21
CA TRP A 17 -8.98 2.96 -16.15
C TRP A 17 -10.19 3.35 -16.97
N LEU A 18 -10.51 4.65 -16.97
CA LEU A 18 -11.64 5.18 -17.70
C LEU A 18 -11.29 5.27 -19.19
N ILE A 19 -12.21 4.78 -20.02
CA ILE A 19 -12.11 4.83 -21.49
C ILE A 19 -13.03 5.94 -21.99
N GLY A 20 -12.58 6.71 -22.98
CA GLY A 20 -13.38 7.67 -23.74
C GLY A 20 -13.29 7.32 -25.22
N GLY A 21 -14.36 6.74 -25.79
CA GLY A 21 -14.33 6.24 -27.16
C GLY A 21 -13.39 5.04 -27.30
N SER A 22 -12.29 5.20 -28.04
CA SER A 22 -11.28 4.16 -28.30
C SER A 22 -9.94 4.37 -27.58
N ASP A 23 -9.84 5.36 -26.67
CA ASP A 23 -8.61 5.69 -25.94
C ASP A 23 -8.89 5.89 -24.44
N PHE A 24 -7.84 5.84 -23.63
CA PHE A 24 -7.92 6.15 -22.20
C PHE A 24 -8.21 7.63 -21.97
N GLN A 25 -8.97 7.92 -20.92
CA GLN A 25 -9.08 9.30 -20.44
C GLN A 25 -7.85 9.65 -19.62
N TYR A 26 -7.18 10.76 -19.92
CA TYR A 26 -5.99 11.21 -19.18
C TYR A 26 -6.35 12.28 -18.15
N ALA A 27 -5.71 12.26 -16.98
CA ALA A 27 -5.90 13.28 -15.95
C ALA A 27 -4.97 14.48 -16.19
N GLN A 28 -5.52 15.70 -16.24
CA GLN A 28 -4.76 16.96 -16.39
C GLN A 28 -3.95 17.32 -15.13
N SER A 29 -4.30 16.79 -13.95
CA SER A 29 -3.58 17.06 -12.69
C SER A 29 -3.66 15.89 -11.72
N VAL A 30 -2.59 15.69 -10.95
CA VAL A 30 -2.55 14.74 -9.83
C VAL A 30 -3.35 15.35 -8.68
N LYS A 31 -4.34 14.62 -8.13
CA LYS A 31 -5.14 15.09 -6.98
C LYS A 31 -4.20 15.48 -5.82
N LYS A 32 -4.47 16.58 -5.12
CA LYS A 32 -3.65 17.04 -3.96
C LYS A 32 -3.47 15.95 -2.90
N SER A 33 -4.49 15.13 -2.64
CA SER A 33 -4.42 13.99 -1.73
C SER A 33 -3.44 12.90 -2.19
N ALA A 34 -3.34 12.66 -3.50
CA ALA A 34 -2.36 11.74 -4.07
C ALA A 34 -0.93 12.29 -3.95
N LEU A 35 -0.73 13.59 -4.19
CA LEU A 35 0.58 14.24 -4.01
C LEU A 35 1.04 14.24 -2.56
N PHE A 36 0.15 14.62 -1.63
CA PHE A 36 0.46 14.69 -0.19
C PHE A 36 0.93 13.34 0.33
N MET A 37 0.16 12.31 0.04
CA MET A 37 0.43 10.99 0.58
C MET A 37 1.60 10.32 -0.14
N ASN A 38 1.86 10.64 -1.42
CA ASN A 38 3.09 10.21 -2.11
C ASN A 38 4.31 10.85 -1.45
N GLY A 39 4.20 12.12 -1.03
CA GLY A 39 5.19 12.79 -0.20
C GLY A 39 5.40 12.10 1.15
N THR A 40 4.32 11.75 1.85
CA THR A 40 4.38 11.02 3.14
C THR A 40 5.00 9.64 3.01
N LEU A 41 4.60 8.85 2.00
CA LEU A 41 5.20 7.54 1.72
C LEU A 41 6.68 7.68 1.40
N ASN A 42 7.05 8.63 0.55
CA ASN A 42 8.44 8.84 0.16
C ASN A 42 9.30 9.28 1.35
N GLN A 43 8.85 10.22 2.18
CA GLN A 43 9.58 10.61 3.39
C GLN A 43 9.76 9.44 4.36
N TRP A 44 8.72 8.63 4.53
CA TRP A 44 8.76 7.48 5.43
C TRP A 44 9.68 6.37 4.91
N VAL A 45 9.57 5.97 3.64
CA VAL A 45 10.49 5.00 3.02
C VAL A 45 11.93 5.52 3.05
N ASN A 46 12.12 6.83 2.86
CA ASN A 46 13.43 7.47 2.93
C ASN A 46 14.02 7.63 4.33
N SER A 47 13.22 7.39 5.38
CA SER A 47 13.73 7.38 6.76
C SER A 47 14.46 6.08 7.13
N PHE A 48 14.41 5.06 6.27
CA PHE A 48 15.10 3.79 6.46
C PHE A 48 16.46 3.76 5.77
N ASP A 49 17.43 3.16 6.45
CA ASP A 49 18.64 2.66 5.81
C ASP A 49 18.31 1.59 4.76
N ASP A 50 19.24 1.35 3.84
CA ASP A 50 19.00 0.49 2.68
C ASP A 50 18.61 -0.94 3.08
N GLN A 51 19.21 -1.48 4.14
CA GLN A 51 18.92 -2.83 4.64
C GLN A 51 17.51 -2.93 5.22
N LYS A 52 17.10 -1.99 6.06
CA LYS A 52 15.74 -1.93 6.62
C LYS A 52 14.70 -1.68 5.53
N ARG A 53 15.03 -0.87 4.53
CA ARG A 53 14.15 -0.61 3.39
C ARG A 53 13.92 -1.86 2.56
N GLU A 54 14.99 -2.58 2.20
CA GLU A 54 14.90 -3.84 1.46
C GLU A 54 14.07 -4.87 2.22
N LEU A 55 14.40 -5.07 3.50
CA LEU A 55 13.69 -6.01 4.36
C LEU A 55 12.20 -5.67 4.48
N PHE A 56 11.87 -4.38 4.67
CA PHE A 56 10.50 -3.91 4.71
C PHE A 56 9.76 -4.20 3.40
N VAL A 57 10.33 -3.82 2.25
CA VAL A 57 9.72 -4.02 0.93
C VAL A 57 9.49 -5.50 0.66
N ASN A 58 10.51 -6.35 0.87
CA ASN A 58 10.42 -7.79 0.65
C ASN A 58 9.34 -8.42 1.56
N THR A 59 9.32 -8.06 2.84
CA THR A 59 8.32 -8.56 3.80
C THR A 59 6.91 -8.15 3.38
N LEU A 60 6.72 -6.88 2.99
CA LEU A 60 5.43 -6.36 2.55
C LEU A 60 4.90 -7.13 1.33
N PHE A 61 5.73 -7.35 0.31
CA PHE A 61 5.32 -8.08 -0.89
C PHE A 61 5.02 -9.55 -0.61
N GLN A 62 5.78 -10.21 0.27
CA GLN A 62 5.50 -11.58 0.69
C GLN A 62 4.16 -11.69 1.45
N ILE A 63 3.83 -10.71 2.29
CA ILE A 63 2.54 -10.65 2.98
C ILE A 63 1.41 -10.51 1.96
N ILE A 64 1.52 -9.56 1.02
CA ILE A 64 0.51 -9.34 -0.03
C ILE A 64 0.30 -10.64 -0.81
N GLN A 65 1.36 -11.32 -1.23
CA GLN A 65 1.25 -12.61 -1.92
C GLN A 65 0.57 -13.67 -1.05
N ALA A 66 0.93 -13.77 0.23
CA ALA A 66 0.39 -14.78 1.16
C ALA A 66 -1.08 -14.55 1.56
N THR A 67 -1.63 -13.35 1.33
CA THR A 67 -3.05 -13.03 1.56
C THR A 67 -3.97 -13.48 0.41
N ASN A 68 -3.44 -13.83 -0.77
CA ASN A 68 -4.25 -14.05 -1.99
C ASN A 68 -5.24 -12.91 -2.30
N ALA A 69 -4.94 -11.69 -1.83
CA ALA A 69 -5.80 -10.53 -1.99
C ALA A 69 -5.99 -10.18 -3.47
N LYS A 70 -7.25 -10.05 -3.90
CA LYS A 70 -7.61 -9.53 -5.23
C LYS A 70 -7.83 -8.03 -5.19
N THR A 71 -8.16 -7.50 -4.02
CA THR A 71 -8.35 -6.09 -3.75
C THR A 71 -7.68 -5.69 -2.45
N PHE A 72 -7.43 -4.40 -2.25
CA PHE A 72 -6.87 -3.92 -0.98
C PHE A 72 -7.82 -4.07 0.21
N TYR A 73 -9.13 -4.26 -0.02
CA TYR A 73 -10.07 -4.61 1.05
C TYR A 73 -9.74 -5.99 1.64
N ASP A 74 -9.29 -6.92 0.78
CA ASP A 74 -8.89 -8.27 1.18
C ASP A 74 -7.63 -8.26 2.06
N LEU A 75 -6.87 -7.16 2.02
CA LEU A 75 -5.67 -6.97 2.85
C LEU A 75 -5.99 -6.48 4.26
N THR A 76 -7.24 -6.19 4.61
CA THR A 76 -7.58 -5.57 5.92
C THR A 76 -7.75 -6.57 7.07
N GLY A 77 -7.93 -7.86 6.74
CA GLY A 77 -8.18 -8.93 7.73
C GLY A 77 -6.91 -9.69 8.12
N ASP A 78 -6.48 -10.62 7.27
CA ASP A 78 -5.51 -11.67 7.63
C ASP A 78 -4.04 -11.20 7.59
N TRP A 79 -3.78 -9.94 7.21
CA TRP A 79 -2.43 -9.41 7.05
C TRP A 79 -1.56 -9.52 8.31
N PRO A 80 -2.04 -9.33 9.56
CA PRO A 80 -1.19 -9.43 10.75
C PRO A 80 -0.64 -10.84 10.94
N GLN A 81 -1.47 -11.87 10.73
CA GLN A 81 -1.09 -13.27 10.85
C GLN A 81 -0.07 -13.64 9.77
N LYS A 82 -0.28 -13.18 8.53
CA LYS A 82 0.70 -13.36 7.45
C LYS A 82 2.01 -12.64 7.74
N ALA A 83 1.96 -11.43 8.31
CA ALA A 83 3.15 -10.67 8.69
C ALA A 83 3.98 -11.39 9.76
N VAL A 84 3.32 -11.92 10.80
CA VAL A 84 3.99 -12.70 11.84
C VAL A 84 4.64 -13.96 11.25
N ALA A 85 3.93 -14.68 10.38
CA ALA A 85 4.46 -15.89 9.73
C ALA A 85 5.67 -15.58 8.83
N VAL A 86 5.58 -14.57 7.97
CA VAL A 86 6.65 -14.15 7.06
C VAL A 86 7.88 -13.73 7.85
N LEU A 87 7.72 -12.81 8.80
CA LEU A 87 8.83 -12.38 9.67
C LEU A 87 9.41 -13.57 10.44
N GLY A 88 8.58 -14.49 10.91
CA GLY A 88 8.97 -15.73 11.60
C GLY A 88 9.91 -16.62 10.78
N ALA A 89 9.73 -16.64 9.46
CA ALA A 89 10.55 -17.43 8.54
C ALA A 89 11.90 -16.77 8.20
N ILE A 90 12.07 -15.46 8.44
CA ILE A 90 13.32 -14.75 8.17
C ILE A 90 14.34 -15.08 9.27
N ARG A 91 15.42 -15.78 8.89
CA ARG A 91 16.53 -16.11 9.78
C ARG A 91 17.51 -14.92 9.89
N GLY A 92 18.07 -14.73 11.08
CA GLY A 92 19.13 -13.73 11.30
C GLY A 92 18.65 -12.28 11.46
N ILE A 93 17.34 -12.04 11.52
CA ILE A 93 16.77 -10.74 11.90
C ILE A 93 16.66 -10.66 13.43
N ASP A 94 17.10 -9.56 14.01
CA ASP A 94 16.94 -9.29 15.44
C ASP A 94 15.49 -8.85 15.77
N ASP A 95 15.14 -8.94 17.05
CA ASP A 95 13.78 -8.65 17.51
C ASP A 95 13.37 -7.18 17.38
N GLU A 96 14.34 -6.26 17.46
CA GLU A 96 14.08 -4.83 17.29
C GLU A 96 13.69 -4.53 15.84
N THR A 97 14.48 -5.02 14.88
CA THR A 97 14.20 -4.90 13.45
C THR A 97 12.90 -5.61 13.08
N ARG A 98 12.63 -6.80 13.63
CA ARG A 98 11.37 -7.52 13.43
C ARG A 98 10.17 -6.71 13.89
N LYS A 99 10.23 -6.16 15.11
CA LYS A 99 9.16 -5.34 15.69
C LYS A 99 8.95 -4.07 14.87
N PHE A 100 10.03 -3.44 14.46
CA PHE A 100 10.01 -2.26 13.62
C PHE A 100 9.31 -2.51 12.29
N VAL A 101 9.70 -3.56 11.56
CA VAL A 101 9.08 -3.92 10.27
C VAL A 101 7.60 -4.24 10.45
N PHE A 102 7.22 -4.99 11.49
CA PHE A 102 5.82 -5.27 11.79
C PHE A 102 4.99 -4.01 12.06
N GLN A 103 5.49 -3.10 12.90
CA GLN A 103 4.81 -1.84 13.23
C GLN A 103 4.67 -0.93 12.00
N THR A 104 5.71 -0.90 11.17
CA THR A 104 5.78 -0.17 9.91
C THR A 104 4.70 -0.65 8.93
N ILE A 105 4.59 -1.96 8.72
CA ILE A 105 3.54 -2.57 7.90
C ILE A 105 2.15 -2.30 8.48
N ARG A 106 2.00 -2.42 9.80
CA ARG A 106 0.74 -2.10 10.49
C ARG A 106 0.27 -0.67 10.25
N ALA A 107 1.17 0.30 10.39
CA ALA A 107 0.87 1.71 10.19
C ALA A 107 0.42 1.97 8.76
N LEU A 108 1.09 1.35 7.78
CA LEU A 108 0.73 1.46 6.37
C LEU A 108 -0.69 0.91 6.09
N PHE A 109 -1.02 -0.28 6.62
CA PHE A 109 -2.37 -0.84 6.47
C PHE A 109 -3.43 0.01 7.17
N ALA A 110 -3.16 0.52 8.37
CA ALA A 110 -4.08 1.41 9.08
C ALA A 110 -4.36 2.71 8.31
N LEU A 111 -3.31 3.32 7.73
CA LEU A 111 -3.44 4.48 6.85
C LEU A 111 -4.26 4.15 5.60
N ALA A 112 -4.02 3.00 4.96
CA ALA A 112 -4.79 2.58 3.80
C ALA A 112 -6.29 2.42 4.13
N VAL A 113 -6.62 1.75 5.25
CA VAL A 113 -8.00 1.56 5.72
C VAL A 113 -8.69 2.90 6.02
N LYS A 114 -8.01 3.79 6.74
CA LYS A 114 -8.54 5.11 7.08
C LYS A 114 -8.93 5.90 5.83
N ASN A 115 -8.02 5.95 4.84
CA ASN A 115 -8.26 6.68 3.60
C ASN A 115 -9.40 6.07 2.77
N ILE A 116 -9.46 4.73 2.69
CA ILE A 116 -10.57 4.04 2.01
C ILE A 116 -11.92 4.39 2.66
N ARG A 117 -11.97 4.47 4.00
CA ARG A 117 -13.19 4.83 4.73
C ARG A 117 -13.60 6.29 4.49
N GLU A 118 -12.65 7.22 4.49
CA GLU A 118 -12.91 8.64 4.21
C GLU A 118 -13.45 8.86 2.78
N MET A 119 -12.96 8.09 1.79
CA MET A 119 -13.50 8.10 0.43
C MET A 119 -14.95 7.61 0.32
N GLY A 120 -15.33 6.62 1.13
CA GLY A 120 -16.71 6.13 1.18
C GLY A 120 -17.68 7.21 1.67
N SER A 121 -17.23 8.06 2.60
CA SER A 121 -18.03 9.17 3.13
C SER A 121 -18.12 10.40 2.23
N GLU A 122 -17.14 10.66 1.34
CA GLU A 122 -17.20 11.78 0.39
C GLU A 122 -18.09 11.52 -0.84
N ASN A 123 -18.40 10.25 -1.13
CA ASN A 123 -19.25 9.83 -2.25
C ASN A 123 -20.68 9.42 -1.81
N SER A 124 -21.05 9.68 -0.55
CA SER A 124 -22.38 9.38 0.02
C SER A 124 -23.18 10.66 0.27
#